data_AF-A0A7C5AIG8-F1
#
_entry.id   AF-A0A7C5AIG8-F1
#
_cell.length_a   1.000
_cell.length_b   1.000
_cell.length_c   1.000
_cell.angle_alpha   90.00
_cell.angle_beta   90.00
_cell.angle_gamma   90.00
#
_symmetry.space_group_name_H-M   'P 1'
#
loop_
_entity.id
_entity.type
_entity.pdbx_description
1 polymer ?
#
loop_
_entity_poly.entity_id
_entity_poly.type
_entity_poly.pdbx_seq_one_letter_code
_entity_poly.pdbx_strand_id
1 'polypeptide(L)'
;MKNFVSKVDSYVRRGIPLAWSVVIGKVAENPPLEGFGGHLRLIIGQNARNGEILYTDSWGAGHELKRMKTADAWTITQGLYTIEPLRTML
;
A
#
# COMPACT_ATOMS: atom_id res chain seq x y z
N MET A 1 -2.81 9.94 9.75
CA MET A 1 -3.93 9.32 9.01
C MET A 1 -4.51 10.18 7.88
N LYS A 2 -5.10 11.38 8.09
CA LYS A 2 -5.65 12.20 6.99
C LYS A 2 -4.64 12.49 5.86
N ASN A 3 -3.41 12.87 6.22
CA ASN A 3 -2.33 13.12 5.25
C ASN A 3 -1.92 11.86 4.48
N PHE A 4 -1.96 10.69 5.12
CA PHE A 4 -1.64 9.42 4.48
C PHE A 4 -2.65 9.08 3.38
N VAL A 5 -3.95 9.14 3.68
CA VAL A 5 -5.02 8.85 2.72
C VAL A 5 -4.97 9.81 1.54
N SER A 6 -4.84 11.11 1.83
CA SER A 6 -4.73 12.14 0.79
C SER A 6 -3.52 11.90 -0.12
N LYS A 7 -2.36 11.56 0.46
CA LYS A 7 -1.16 11.22 -0.31
C LYS A 7 -1.39 9.98 -1.18
N VAL A 8 -1.93 8.90 -0.61
CA VAL A 8 -2.26 7.69 -1.37
C VAL A 8 -3.17 8.02 -2.55
N ASP A 9 -4.30 8.70 -2.30
CA ASP A 9 -5.26 9.08 -3.34
C ASP A 9 -4.61 9.89 -4.47
N SER A 10 -3.82 10.91 -4.12
CA SER A 10 -3.19 11.79 -5.09
C SER A 10 -2.26 11.06 -6.07
N TYR A 11 -1.54 10.03 -5.61
CA TYR A 11 -0.62 9.25 -6.45
C TYR A 11 -1.35 8.18 -7.26
N VAL A 12 -2.20 7.38 -6.61
CA VAL A 12 -2.88 6.27 -7.31
C VAL A 12 -3.85 6.79 -8.37
N ARG A 13 -4.48 7.96 -8.17
CA ARG A 13 -5.31 8.61 -9.22
C ARG A 13 -4.53 9.08 -10.45
N ARG A 14 -3.23 9.36 -10.28
CA ARG A 14 -2.32 9.70 -11.39
C ARG A 14 -1.76 8.45 -12.10
N GLY A 15 -2.18 7.26 -11.67
CA GLY A 15 -1.64 5.99 -12.17
C GLY A 15 -0.24 5.69 -11.63
N ILE A 16 0.15 6.29 -10.50
CA ILE A 16 1.47 6.10 -9.89
C ILE A 16 1.30 5.26 -8.61
N PRO A 17 1.78 3.99 -8.61
CA PRO A 17 1.81 3.19 -7.40
C PRO A 17 2.79 3.77 -6.37
N LEU A 18 2.54 3.49 -5.10
CA LEU A 18 3.45 3.84 -4.02
C LEU A 18 4.16 2.59 -3.48
N ALA A 19 5.49 2.62 -3.46
CA ALA A 19 6.27 1.69 -2.66
C ALA A 19 6.05 2.00 -1.18
N TRP A 20 5.60 0.99 -0.44
CA TRP A 20 5.06 1.13 0.89
C TRP A 20 5.84 0.25 1.87
N SER A 21 6.67 0.90 2.67
CA SER A 21 7.43 0.23 3.72
C SER A 21 6.51 0.01 4.92
N VAL A 22 6.46 -1.23 5.41
CA VAL A 22 5.57 -1.65 6.50
C VAL A 22 6.28 -2.51 7.54
N VAL A 23 5.65 -2.67 8.70
CA VAL A 23 5.92 -3.77 9.64
C VAL A 23 4.76 -4.76 9.61
N ILE A 24 5.00 -5.97 9.13
CA ILE A 24 4.00 -7.06 9.06
C ILE A 24 3.83 -7.72 10.45
N GLY A 25 2.68 -8.37 10.67
CA GLY A 25 2.36 -9.02 11.95
C GLY A 25 1.81 -8.10 13.06
N LYS A 26 1.63 -6.79 12.78
CA LYS A 26 1.02 -5.83 13.73
C LYS A 26 -0.51 -5.81 13.71
N VAL A 27 -1.12 -6.23 12.62
CA VAL A 27 -2.57 -6.28 12.39
C VAL A 27 -2.91 -7.61 11.71
N ALA A 28 -4.16 -8.04 11.80
CA ALA A 28 -4.61 -9.23 11.10
C ALA A 28 -4.49 -9.05 9.57
N GLU A 29 -3.98 -10.06 8.88
CA GLU A 29 -3.81 -10.05 7.42
C GLU A 29 -4.77 -11.01 6.73
N ASN A 30 -5.10 -10.70 5.47
CA ASN A 30 -5.86 -11.58 4.59
C ASN A 30 -5.15 -11.66 3.22
N PRO A 31 -4.64 -12.83 2.81
CA PRO A 31 -4.61 -14.09 3.57
C PRO A 31 -3.80 -13.98 4.87
N PRO A 32 -4.04 -14.86 5.87
CA PRO A 32 -3.27 -14.87 7.10
C PRO A 32 -1.78 -15.00 6.83
N LEU A 33 -0.99 -14.28 7.62
CA LEU A 33 0.45 -14.29 7.55
C LEU A 33 1.04 -14.71 8.90
N GLU A 34 2.01 -15.62 8.87
CA GLU A 34 2.84 -15.92 10.03
C GLU A 34 4.13 -15.09 9.99
N GLY A 35 4.49 -14.46 11.11
CA GLY A 35 5.74 -13.73 11.28
C GLY A 35 5.58 -12.24 11.58
N PHE A 36 6.70 -11.61 11.96
CA PHE A 36 6.79 -10.20 12.30
C PHE A 36 8.10 -9.62 11.76
N GLY A 37 8.05 -8.47 11.10
CA GLY A 37 9.26 -7.87 10.52
C GLY A 37 8.97 -6.77 9.51
N GLY A 38 10.03 -6.18 8.97
CA GLY A 38 9.94 -5.18 7.91
C GLY A 38 9.60 -5.82 6.56
N HIS A 39 8.77 -5.15 5.76
CA HIS A 39 8.49 -5.57 4.38
C HIS A 39 8.23 -4.35 3.48
N LEU A 40 8.37 -4.54 2.16
CA LEU A 40 8.03 -3.55 1.15
C LEU A 40 6.90 -4.07 0.28
N ARG A 41 5.83 -3.28 0.17
CA ARG A 41 4.62 -3.57 -0.61
C ARG A 41 4.40 -2.51 -1.69
N LEU A 42 3.44 -2.72 -2.58
CA LEU A 42 2.95 -1.66 -3.47
C LEU A 42 1.51 -1.31 -3.13
N ILE A 43 1.24 -0.06 -2.78
CA ILE A 43 -0.12 0.48 -2.79
C ILE A 43 -0.48 0.81 -4.23
N ILE A 44 -1.56 0.20 -4.69
CA ILE A 44 -2.05 0.29 -6.08
C ILE A 44 -3.42 0.99 -6.18
N GLY A 45 -4.05 1.29 -5.04
CA GLY A 45 -5.31 2.03 -5.03
C GLY A 45 -5.86 2.31 -3.64
N GLN A 46 -7.00 3.00 -3.61
CA GLN A 46 -7.81 3.14 -2.41
C GLN A 46 -9.30 3.03 -2.73
N ASN A 47 -10.07 2.49 -1.79
CA ASN A 47 -11.52 2.47 -1.85
C ASN A 47 -12.06 3.40 -0.76
N ALA A 48 -12.34 4.65 -1.14
CA ALA A 48 -12.84 5.67 -0.23
C ALA A 48 -14.24 5.34 0.34
N ARG A 49 -15.08 4.59 -0.40
CA ARG A 49 -16.41 4.21 0.07
C ARG A 49 -16.34 3.23 1.24
N ASN A 50 -15.38 2.30 1.20
CA ASN A 50 -15.23 1.25 2.21
C ASN A 50 -14.13 1.54 3.25
N GLY A 51 -13.37 2.64 3.06
CA GLY A 51 -12.23 3.00 3.88
C GLY A 51 -11.09 1.98 3.80
N GLU A 52 -10.68 1.61 2.58
CA GLU A 52 -9.67 0.58 2.35
C GLU A 52 -8.49 1.08 1.52
N ILE A 53 -7.31 0.54 1.82
CA ILE A 53 -6.13 0.60 0.97
C ILE A 53 -6.05 -0.69 0.17
N LEU A 54 -5.80 -0.57 -1.14
CA LEU A 54 -5.59 -1.69 -2.05
C LEU A 54 -4.08 -1.80 -2.33
N TYR A 55 -3.52 -2.99 -2.14
CA TYR A 55 -2.09 -3.22 -2.26
C TYR A 55 -1.79 -4.61 -2.83
N THR A 56 -0.57 -4.79 -3.33
CA THR A 56 -0.06 -6.09 -3.80
C THR A 56 1.25 -6.44 -3.08
N ASP A 57 1.50 -7.73 -2.91
CA ASP A 57 2.69 -8.31 -2.29
C ASP A 57 3.50 -9.12 -3.32
N SER A 58 4.78 -9.34 -3.03
CA SER A 58 5.72 -10.06 -3.89
C SER A 58 5.74 -11.59 -3.69
N TRP A 59 4.70 -12.15 -3.05
CA TRP A 59 4.62 -13.56 -2.66
C TRP A 59 3.95 -14.48 -3.69
N GLY A 60 3.70 -13.99 -4.90
CA GLY A 60 3.16 -14.78 -6.00
C GLY A 60 1.63 -14.90 -5.97
N ALA A 61 1.13 -16.05 -6.42
CA ALA A 61 -0.30 -16.25 -6.67
C ALA A 61 -1.15 -16.05 -5.41
N GLY A 62 -2.26 -15.31 -5.54
CA GLY A 62 -3.16 -14.96 -4.43
C GLY A 62 -2.78 -13.67 -3.67
N HIS A 63 -1.69 -13.01 -4.06
CA HIS A 63 -1.19 -11.77 -3.47
C HIS A 63 -1.25 -10.55 -4.41
N GLU A 64 -1.97 -10.68 -5.53
CA GLU A 64 -2.10 -9.67 -6.57
C GLU A 64 -2.97 -8.48 -6.12
N LEU A 65 -3.99 -8.73 -5.32
CA LEU A 65 -4.89 -7.71 -4.79
C LEU A 65 -5.32 -8.03 -3.36
N LYS A 66 -4.70 -7.35 -2.42
CA LYS A 66 -5.07 -7.36 -1.00
C LYS A 66 -5.72 -6.05 -0.60
N ARG A 67 -6.52 -6.12 0.47
CA ARG A 67 -7.28 -5.01 1.01
C ARG A 67 -7.08 -4.96 2.52
N MET A 68 -6.98 -3.76 3.08
CA MET A 68 -7.07 -3.58 4.52
C MET A 68 -7.71 -2.24 4.86
N LYS A 69 -8.23 -2.10 6.07
CA LYS A 69 -8.78 -0.83 6.53
C LYS A 69 -7.68 0.23 6.55
N THR A 70 -8.06 1.45 6.24
CA THR A 70 -7.15 2.60 6.25
C THR A 70 -6.42 2.78 7.59
N ALA A 71 -7.12 2.51 8.70
CA ALA A 71 -6.52 2.58 10.03
C ALA A 71 -5.41 1.53 10.22
N ASP A 72 -5.62 0.30 9.76
CA ASP A 72 -4.64 -0.78 9.82
C ASP A 72 -3.43 -0.47 8.93
N ALA A 73 -3.69 0.01 7.70
CA ALA A 73 -2.64 0.43 6.79
C ALA A 73 -1.76 1.53 7.40
N TRP A 74 -2.38 2.56 7.97
CA TRP A 74 -1.65 3.60 8.66
C TRP A 74 -0.84 3.06 9.85
N THR A 75 -1.41 2.15 10.62
CA THR A 75 -0.77 1.55 11.82
C THR A 75 0.52 0.80 11.48
N ILE A 76 0.57 0.11 10.33
CA ILE A 76 1.76 -0.64 9.91
C ILE A 76 2.76 0.18 9.09
N THR A 77 2.39 1.38 8.63
CA THR A 77 3.21 2.19 7.73
C THR A 77 4.50 2.67 8.42
N GLN A 78 5.63 2.49 7.74
CA GLN A 78 6.92 3.09 8.09
C GLN A 78 7.33 4.18 7.09
N GLY A 79 6.92 4.06 5.83
CA GLY A 79 7.24 5.04 4.79
C GLY A 79 6.48 4.83 3.49
N LEU A 80 6.37 5.90 2.70
CA LEU A 80 5.82 5.89 1.34
C LEU A 80 6.84 6.49 0.38
N TYR A 81 7.08 5.79 -0.71
CA TYR A 81 8.06 6.13 -1.73
C TYR A 81 7.44 5.93 -3.12
N THR A 82 8.05 6.52 -4.13
CA THR A 82 7.63 6.36 -5.52
C THR A 82 8.81 6.54 -6.44
N ILE A 83 8.73 5.90 -7.60
CA ILE A 83 9.67 6.08 -8.71
C ILE A 83 8.80 6.53 -9.88
N GLU A 84 8.96 7.79 -10.27
CA GLU A 84 8.20 8.37 -11.37
C GLU A 84 9.10 8.43 -12.61
N PRO A 85 8.65 7.93 -13.78
CA PRO A 85 9.39 8.14 -15.02
C PRO A 85 9.43 9.63 -15.34
N LEU A 86 10.59 10.11 -15.80
CA LEU A 86 10.71 11.46 -16.32
C LEU A 86 9.97 11.56 -17.65
N ARG A 87 9.04 12.50 -17.76
CA ARG A 87 8.41 12.82 -19.05
C ARG A 87 9.32 13.78 -19.82
N THR A 88 10.45 13.28 -20.29
CA THR A 88 11.32 14.00 -21.22
C THR A 88 11.04 13.44 -22.62
N MET A 89 10.74 14.31 -23.58
CA MET A 89 10.79 13.94 -24.99
C MET A 89 12.27 13.89 -25.37
N LEU A 90 12.90 12.72 -25.23
CA LEU A 90 14.15 12.40 -25.93
C LEU A 90 13.83 12.07 -27.38
#